data_AF-A0AAJ7S531-F1
#
_entry.id   AF-A0AAJ7S531-F1
#
_cell.length_a   1.000
_cell.length_b   1.000
_cell.length_c   1.000
_cell.angle_alpha   90.00
_cell.angle_beta   90.00
_cell.angle_gamma   90.00
#
_symmetry.space_group_name_H-M   'P 1'
#
loop_
_entity.id
_entity.type
_entity.pdbx_description
1 polymer ?
#
loop_
_entity_poly.entity_id
_entity_poly.type
_entity_poly.pdbx_seq_one_letter_code
_entity_poly.pdbx_strand_id
1 'polypeptide(L)'
;MISRLIYRYIFKRTSSFVLSIVIASMFFERAYDHACENIFEWINEGRLWKDIKHKYENPPQTLTYQDNSVEKGTIEGSQESSEDTKEG
;
A
#
# COMPACT_ATOMS: atom_id res chain seq x y z
N MET A 1 3.35 26.18 -31.22
CA MET A 1 3.91 27.10 -30.19
C MET A 1 4.52 26.36 -28.98
N ILE A 2 3.92 25.26 -28.50
CA ILE A 2 4.37 24.50 -27.30
C ILE A 2 5.83 24.01 -27.38
N SER A 3 6.27 23.45 -28.51
CA SER A 3 7.61 22.84 -28.63
C SER A 3 8.75 23.84 -28.35
N ARG A 4 8.53 25.11 -28.71
CA ARG A 4 9.52 26.19 -28.50
C ARG A 4 9.57 26.69 -27.05
N LEU A 5 8.53 26.45 -26.27
CA LEU A 5 8.52 26.69 -24.81
C LEU A 5 9.27 25.56 -24.11
N ILE A 6 8.91 24.30 -24.41
CA ILE A 6 9.55 23.12 -23.82
C ILE A 6 11.06 23.12 -24.09
N TYR A 7 11.48 23.43 -25.31
CA TYR A 7 12.91 23.52 -25.63
C TYR A 7 13.63 24.58 -24.79
N ARG A 8 13.04 25.76 -24.60
CA ARG A 8 13.67 26.84 -23.84
C ARG A 8 13.76 26.56 -22.34
N TYR A 9 12.77 25.87 -21.78
CA TYR A 9 12.67 25.63 -20.34
C TYR A 9 13.35 24.32 -19.89
N ILE A 10 13.20 23.25 -20.66
CA ILE A 10 13.61 21.91 -20.24
C ILE A 10 14.86 21.43 -20.99
N PHE A 11 14.99 21.71 -22.29
CA PHE A 11 16.07 21.14 -23.12
C PHE A 11 17.23 22.09 -23.44
N LYS A 12 17.14 23.39 -23.13
CA LYS A 12 18.15 24.39 -23.48
C LYS A 12 19.41 24.34 -22.61
N ARG A 13 19.28 23.94 -21.33
CA ARG A 13 20.39 23.83 -20.37
C ARG A 13 20.42 22.42 -19.82
N THR A 14 21.59 21.77 -19.87
CA THR A 14 21.79 20.40 -19.38
C THR A 14 21.47 20.25 -17.89
N SER A 15 21.74 21.27 -17.06
CA SER A 15 21.39 21.24 -15.63
C SER A 15 19.88 21.21 -15.38
N SER A 16 19.11 22.07 -16.05
CA SER A 16 17.63 22.08 -15.96
C SER A 16 17.02 20.80 -16.55
N PHE A 17 17.63 20.25 -17.59
CA PHE A 17 17.22 18.99 -18.19
C PHE A 17 17.34 17.82 -17.21
N VAL A 18 18.51 17.64 -16.59
CA VAL A 18 18.74 16.57 -15.60
C VAL A 18 17.79 16.73 -14.40
N LEU A 19 17.60 17.95 -13.90
CA LEU A 19 16.64 18.21 -12.82
C LEU A 19 15.22 17.77 -13.20
N SER A 20 14.78 18.06 -14.43
CA SER A 20 13.46 17.65 -14.91
C SER A 20 13.31 16.14 -14.99
N ILE A 21 14.38 15.42 -15.40
CA ILE A 21 14.37 13.95 -15.48
C ILE A 21 14.25 13.34 -14.09
N VAL A 22 14.99 13.85 -13.10
CA VAL A 22 14.93 13.33 -11.72
C VAL A 22 13.52 13.49 -11.15
N ILE A 23 12.93 14.67 -11.31
CA ILE A 23 11.56 14.93 -10.86
C ILE A 23 10.57 14.03 -11.61
N ALA A 24 10.67 13.98 -12.93
CA ALA A 24 9.80 13.14 -13.76
C ALA A 24 9.91 11.67 -13.35
N SER A 25 11.11 11.16 -13.06
CA SER A 25 11.34 9.79 -12.63
C SER A 25 10.62 9.46 -11.32
N MET A 26 10.68 10.35 -10.33
CA MET A 26 10.01 10.16 -9.02
C MET A 26 8.49 10.04 -9.17
N PHE A 27 7.88 10.89 -10.00
CA PHE A 27 6.45 10.82 -10.27
C PHE A 27 6.09 9.65 -11.19
N PHE A 28 6.97 9.34 -12.15
CA PHE A 28 6.78 8.25 -13.08
C PHE A 28 6.80 6.90 -12.37
N GLU A 29 7.70 6.68 -11.42
CA GLU A 29 7.74 5.46 -10.58
C GLU A 29 6.38 5.16 -9.96
N ARG A 30 5.84 6.11 -9.17
CA ARG A 30 4.55 5.92 -8.48
C ARG A 30 3.40 5.69 -9.46
N ALA A 31 3.37 6.43 -10.56
CA ALA A 31 2.34 6.28 -11.58
C ALA A 31 2.46 4.96 -12.34
N TYR A 32 3.69 4.52 -12.62
CA TYR A 32 4.00 3.31 -13.34
C TYR A 32 3.65 2.07 -12.51
N ASP A 33 3.98 2.06 -11.22
CA ASP A 33 3.59 0.98 -10.31
C ASP A 33 2.08 0.74 -10.33
N HIS A 34 1.29 1.81 -10.23
CA HIS A 34 -0.17 1.73 -10.28
C HIS A 34 -0.68 1.34 -11.67
N ALA A 35 -0.08 1.88 -12.74
CA ALA A 35 -0.48 1.55 -14.10
C ALA A 35 -0.23 0.07 -14.41
N CYS A 36 0.92 -0.45 -14.01
CA CYS A 36 1.28 -1.85 -14.20
C CYS A 36 0.40 -2.79 -13.39
N GLU A 37 0.12 -2.47 -12.12
CA GLU A 37 -0.81 -3.27 -11.32
C GLU A 37 -2.19 -3.32 -11.97
N ASN A 38 -2.74 -2.17 -12.37
CA ASN A 38 -4.05 -2.10 -13.01
C ASN A 38 -4.09 -2.85 -14.35
N ILE A 39 -3.04 -2.75 -15.17
CA ILE A 39 -2.96 -3.49 -16.44
C ILE A 39 -2.89 -4.99 -16.18
N PHE A 40 -2.15 -5.40 -15.15
CA PHE A 40 -1.94 -6.79 -14.80
C PHE A 40 -3.22 -7.41 -14.23
N GLU A 41 -3.89 -6.70 -13.33
CA GLU A 41 -5.20 -7.09 -12.80
C GLU A 41 -6.22 -7.22 -13.93
N TRP A 42 -6.33 -6.23 -14.82
CA TRP A 42 -7.25 -6.27 -15.97
C TRP A 42 -7.00 -7.46 -16.91
N ILE A 43 -5.73 -7.79 -17.17
CA ILE A 43 -5.39 -8.92 -18.04
C ILE A 43 -5.65 -10.27 -17.36
N ASN A 44 -5.57 -10.33 -16.03
CA ASN A 44 -5.67 -11.56 -15.25
C ASN A 44 -6.95 -11.64 -14.40
N GLU A 45 -7.99 -10.89 -14.79
CA GLU A 45 -9.29 -10.89 -14.12
C GLU A 45 -9.83 -12.31 -13.98
N GLY A 46 -10.20 -12.68 -12.75
CA GLY A 46 -10.76 -13.99 -12.43
C GLY A 46 -9.75 -15.10 -12.18
N ARG A 47 -8.44 -14.85 -12.38
CA ARG A 47 -7.35 -15.78 -12.01
C ARG A 47 -6.52 -15.28 -10.83
N LEU A 48 -6.67 -14.01 -10.43
CA LEU A 48 -5.97 -13.47 -9.27
C LEU A 48 -6.57 -13.97 -7.97
N TRP A 49 -5.71 -14.22 -6.98
CA TRP A 49 -6.15 -14.53 -5.61
C TRP A 49 -7.10 -13.47 -5.08
N LYS A 50 -6.85 -12.18 -5.38
CA LYS A 50 -7.71 -11.04 -5.00
C LYS A 50 -9.18 -11.26 -5.40
N ASP A 51 -9.40 -11.83 -6.58
CA ASP A 51 -10.74 -12.08 -7.12
C ASP A 51 -11.41 -13.30 -6.50
N ILE A 52 -10.64 -14.29 -6.02
CA ILE A 52 -11.16 -15.56 -5.48
C ILE A 52 -11.17 -15.54 -3.93
N LYS A 53 -10.42 -14.64 -3.30
CA LYS A 53 -10.24 -14.52 -1.84
C LYS A 53 -11.57 -14.40 -1.09
N HIS A 54 -12.56 -13.74 -1.68
CA HIS A 54 -13.89 -13.61 -1.10
C HIS A 54 -14.58 -14.96 -0.81
N LYS A 55 -14.17 -16.04 -1.50
CA LYS A 55 -14.69 -17.40 -1.28
C LYS A 55 -14.05 -18.11 -0.08
N TYR A 56 -12.92 -17.62 0.42
CA TYR A 56 -12.11 -18.29 1.45
C TYR A 56 -11.95 -17.47 2.73
N GLU A 57 -12.20 -16.16 2.70
CA GLU A 57 -11.98 -15.27 3.85
C GLU A 57 -13.21 -15.19 4.80
N ASN A 58 -14.41 -15.51 4.30
CA ASN A 58 -15.58 -15.79 5.13
C ASN A 58 -15.88 -17.28 5.03
N PRO A 59 -15.30 -18.14 5.89
CA PRO A 59 -15.76 -19.51 5.96
C PRO A 59 -17.26 -19.48 6.30
N PRO A 60 -18.15 -20.19 5.59
CA PRO A 60 -19.40 -20.60 6.22
C PRO A 60 -18.99 -21.25 7.55
N GLN A 61 -19.60 -20.83 8.66
CA GLN A 61 -19.26 -21.23 10.04
C GLN A 61 -19.37 -22.74 10.37
N THR A 62 -18.92 -23.63 9.51
CA THR A 62 -18.78 -25.05 9.77
C THR A 62 -17.42 -25.52 9.26
N LEU A 63 -16.37 -25.20 10.00
CA LEU A 63 -15.26 -26.10 10.35
C LEU A 63 -14.47 -25.36 11.44
N THR A 64 -14.75 -25.74 12.69
CA THR A 64 -14.05 -25.24 13.88
C THR A 64 -12.57 -25.59 13.78
N TYR A 65 -11.71 -24.59 13.71
CA TYR A 65 -10.28 -24.76 13.94
C TYR A 65 -10.03 -24.56 15.44
N GLN A 66 -9.76 -25.65 16.15
CA GLN A 66 -9.20 -25.62 17.50
C GLN A 66 -7.72 -25.30 17.36
N ASP A 67 -7.31 -24.08 17.72
CA ASP A 67 -5.90 -23.75 17.88
C ASP A 67 -5.54 -23.70 19.37
N ASN A 68 -4.95 -24.78 19.85
CA ASN A 68 -4.31 -24.91 21.16
C ASN A 68 -2.79 -24.79 20.95
N SER A 69 -2.29 -23.60 20.59
CA SER A 69 -0.86 -23.42 20.38
C SER A 69 -0.36 -22.03 20.78
N VAL A 70 0.05 -21.94 22.04
CA VAL A 70 1.22 -21.17 22.48
C VAL A 70 1.09 -19.64 22.47
N GLU A 71 0.59 -19.17 23.61
CA GLU A 71 1.12 -18.05 24.39
C GLU A 71 2.46 -17.45 23.86
N LYS A 72 2.38 -16.25 23.31
CA LYS A 72 3.44 -15.25 23.43
C LYS A 72 2.83 -13.91 23.82
N GLY A 73 2.80 -13.68 25.13
CA GLY A 73 2.62 -12.35 25.70
C GLY A 73 3.86 -11.48 25.53
N THR A 74 3.63 -10.18 25.48
CA THR A 74 4.36 -9.06 26.13
C THR A 74 4.30 -7.82 25.21
N ILE A 75 3.25 -7.00 25.35
CA ILE A 75 3.16 -5.74 26.12
C ILE A 75 3.72 -4.54 25.35
N GLU A 76 2.80 -3.77 24.75
CA GLU A 76 2.83 -2.31 24.68
C GLU A 76 1.38 -1.90 25.02
N GLY A 77 1.08 -1.36 26.20
CA GLY A 77 1.54 -0.07 26.68
C GLY A 77 0.36 0.89 26.62
N SER A 78 -0.42 0.99 27.69
CA SER A 78 -1.35 2.10 27.95
C SER A 78 -1.72 2.15 29.43
N GLN A 79 -1.23 3.19 30.10
CA GLN A 79 -1.79 3.76 31.32
C GLN A 79 -3.24 4.19 31.06
N GLU A 80 -4.15 4.02 32.03
CA GLU A 80 -5.13 5.02 32.52
C GLU A 80 -5.97 4.34 33.64
N SER A 81 -5.71 4.66 34.91
CA SER A 81 -6.54 5.55 35.75
C SER A 81 -7.94 5.03 36.06
N SER A 82 -8.17 4.71 37.34
CA SER A 82 -9.40 4.91 38.15
C SER A 82 -9.26 4.02 39.39
N GLU A 83 -8.83 4.55 40.53
CA GLU A 83 -9.69 5.12 41.58
C GLU A 83 -10.68 4.12 42.20
N ASP A 84 -10.59 4.06 43.54
CA ASP A 84 -11.65 3.80 44.51
C ASP A 84 -11.94 2.37 45.02
N THR A 85 -11.38 2.11 46.22
CA THR A 85 -12.14 2.11 47.49
C THR A 85 -12.59 0.77 48.14
N LYS A 86 -12.27 0.70 49.46
CA LYS A 86 -12.71 -0.19 50.58
C LYS A 86 -11.92 -1.49 50.82
N GLU A 87 -11.06 -1.51 51.83
CA GLU A 87 -11.33 -1.79 53.27
C GLU A 87 -11.45 -3.29 53.58
N GLY A 88 -10.64 -3.72 54.56
CA GLY A 88 -10.56 -5.07 55.12
C GLY A 88 -9.21 -5.29 55.79
#